data_AF-A0A7J2I2R8-F1
#
_entry.id   AF-A0A7J2I2R8-F1
#
_cell.length_a   1.000
_cell.length_b   1.000
_cell.length_c   1.000
_cell.angle_alpha   90.00
_cell.angle_beta   90.00
_cell.angle_gamma   90.00
#
_symmetry.space_group_name_H-M   'P 1'
#
loop_
_entity.id
_entity.type
_entity.pdbx_description
1 polymer ?
#
loop_
_entity_poly.entity_id
_entity_poly.type
_entity_poly.pdbx_seq_one_letter_code
_entity_poly.pdbx_strand_id
1 'polypeptide(L)'
;MRDEDKFKMRKISRTQQALIDYATLTRSLEVNERLKLILFVTGAKPVTYIMLKVFPEEPDEAITFERLLKEAGFIFNKSEPKTFEEISVVKGKEVRWDIKGVWIGYDLFHTKEQRQLFRKYISLSDKGKHVLADRLAGKLYDYPKDCVENFIRFNKNPDLIAKKFSYYEYYKFVHDCDRKFPFTQHQPHSLKCRSTIAMNKRYREAVKRFAPDFYRNFTRKRTYKADIVADVINDVMHEDSLTKENRSIWPVKDGQDIIFITLKPVESKFWLISHLVKKCVDRGTVFPARITMQYDFAVIELGKPKSQVGELFHERKFPLQAEK
;
A
#
# COMPACT_ATOMS: atom_id res chain seq x y z
N MET A 1 4.77 -30.70 -20.42
CA MET A 1 4.93 -30.09 -19.07
C MET A 1 3.59 -29.42 -18.78
N ARG A 2 2.62 -29.97 -18.02
CA ARG A 2 2.67 -30.60 -16.67
C ARG A 2 3.48 -29.70 -15.74
N ASP A 3 2.94 -28.91 -14.81
CA ASP A 3 1.72 -29.03 -14.02
C ASP A 3 0.81 -27.80 -14.10
N GLU A 4 -0.44 -28.01 -14.49
CA GLU A 4 -1.52 -27.15 -14.00
C GLU A 4 -1.69 -27.50 -12.53
N ASP A 5 -1.00 -26.78 -11.66
CA ASP A 5 -1.25 -26.80 -10.23
C ASP A 5 -2.74 -26.53 -10.02
N LYS A 6 -3.49 -27.61 -9.80
CA LYS A 6 -4.80 -27.55 -9.16
C LYS A 6 -4.54 -26.92 -7.80
N PHE A 7 -4.65 -25.60 -7.74
CA PHE A 7 -4.71 -24.85 -6.49
C PHE A 7 -5.95 -25.36 -5.73
N LYS A 8 -5.77 -26.46 -5.00
CA LYS A 8 -6.77 -27.00 -4.09
C LYS A 8 -6.78 -26.05 -2.91
N MET A 9 -7.61 -25.00 -3.03
CA MET A 9 -7.94 -24.11 -1.94
C MET A 9 -8.38 -24.95 -0.74
N ARG A 10 -7.59 -24.89 0.34
CA ARG A 10 -7.85 -25.63 1.57
C ARG A 10 -9.20 -25.21 2.14
N LYS A 11 -9.91 -26.14 2.78
CA LYS A 11 -11.02 -25.76 3.67
C LYS A 11 -10.43 -24.97 4.83
N ILE A 12 -11.04 -23.84 5.16
CA ILE A 12 -10.66 -23.05 6.34
C ILE A 12 -11.50 -23.47 7.54
N SER A 13 -10.94 -23.37 8.75
CA SER A 13 -11.65 -23.66 9.98
C SER A 13 -12.70 -22.58 10.30
N ARG A 14 -13.59 -22.86 11.25
CA ARG A 14 -14.54 -21.87 11.76
C ARG A 14 -13.83 -20.66 12.40
N THR A 15 -12.71 -20.89 13.11
CA THR A 15 -11.92 -19.82 13.72
C THR A 15 -11.20 -18.96 12.68
N GLN A 16 -10.75 -19.56 11.57
CA GLN A 16 -10.21 -18.83 10.43
C GLN A 16 -11.29 -18.00 9.71
N GLN A 17 -12.50 -18.54 9.55
CA GLN A 17 -13.62 -17.77 9.01
C GLN A 17 -13.96 -16.57 9.92
N ALA A 18 -14.00 -16.75 11.24
CA ALA A 18 -14.25 -15.64 12.18
C ALA A 18 -13.23 -14.50 12.04
N LEU A 19 -11.95 -14.81 11.76
CA LEU A 19 -10.92 -13.81 11.51
C LEU A 19 -11.12 -13.08 10.16
N ILE A 20 -11.60 -13.79 9.13
CA ILE A 20 -12.02 -13.15 7.86
C ILE A 20 -13.21 -12.24 8.11
N ASP A 21 -14.22 -12.69 8.83
CA ASP A 21 -15.43 -11.91 9.13
C ASP A 21 -15.05 -10.64 9.90
N TYR A 22 -14.19 -10.76 10.92
CA TYR A 22 -13.59 -9.62 11.62
C TYR A 22 -12.94 -8.65 10.62
N ALA A 23 -12.09 -9.13 9.71
CA ALA A 23 -11.42 -8.29 8.72
C ALA A 23 -12.41 -7.52 7.82
N THR A 24 -13.55 -8.14 7.49
CA THR A 24 -14.57 -7.50 6.66
C THR A 24 -15.40 -6.45 7.40
N LEU A 25 -15.48 -6.52 8.73
CA LEU A 25 -16.36 -5.67 9.54
C LEU A 25 -15.63 -4.54 10.27
N THR A 26 -14.42 -4.79 10.78
CA THR A 26 -13.68 -3.81 11.58
C THR A 26 -13.35 -2.55 10.79
N ARG A 27 -13.38 -1.36 11.41
CA ARG A 27 -12.83 -0.12 10.82
C ARG A 27 -11.32 0.02 11.00
N SER A 28 -10.71 -0.85 11.81
CA SER A 28 -9.31 -0.83 12.23
C SER A 28 -8.35 -1.34 11.16
N LEU A 29 -8.87 -1.97 10.11
CA LEU A 29 -8.10 -2.39 8.94
C LEU A 29 -8.50 -1.55 7.74
N GLU A 30 -7.52 -0.88 7.14
CA GLU A 30 -7.67 -0.26 5.83
C GLU A 30 -7.86 -1.34 4.75
N VAL A 31 -8.41 -0.96 3.60
CA VAL A 31 -8.81 -1.89 2.52
C VAL A 31 -7.69 -2.85 2.14
N ASN A 32 -6.46 -2.37 1.99
CA ASN A 32 -5.30 -3.19 1.66
C ASN A 32 -4.94 -4.19 2.78
N GLU A 33 -5.04 -3.78 4.04
CA GLU A 33 -4.76 -4.64 5.20
C GLU A 33 -5.82 -5.76 5.33
N ARG A 34 -7.09 -5.46 5.02
CA ARG A 34 -8.14 -6.49 4.91
C ARG A 34 -7.82 -7.52 3.84
N LEU A 35 -7.44 -7.05 2.64
CA LEU A 35 -7.06 -7.92 1.53
C LEU A 35 -5.88 -8.83 1.93
N LYS A 36 -4.81 -8.26 2.51
CA LYS A 36 -3.64 -9.02 2.98
C LYS A 36 -4.03 -10.08 4.00
N LEU A 37 -4.87 -9.74 4.98
CA LEU A 37 -5.30 -10.66 6.02
C LEU A 37 -6.14 -11.80 5.44
N ILE A 38 -7.10 -11.51 4.57
CA ILE A 38 -7.91 -12.54 3.88
C ILE A 38 -7.00 -13.49 3.08
N LEU A 39 -6.08 -12.94 2.28
CA LEU A 39 -5.14 -13.75 1.49
C LEU A 39 -4.24 -14.63 2.37
N PHE A 40 -3.79 -14.11 3.51
CA PHE A 40 -3.04 -14.88 4.49
C PHE A 40 -3.87 -15.99 5.11
N VAL A 41 -5.06 -15.69 5.66
CA VAL A 41 -5.91 -16.68 6.34
C VAL A 41 -6.28 -17.85 5.43
N THR A 42 -6.54 -17.57 4.15
CA THR A 42 -6.84 -18.59 3.13
C THR A 42 -5.64 -19.43 2.68
N GLY A 43 -4.43 -19.07 3.10
CA GLY A 43 -3.17 -19.67 2.67
C GLY A 43 -2.79 -19.33 1.23
N ALA A 44 -3.48 -18.38 0.59
CA ALA A 44 -3.10 -17.89 -0.73
C ALA A 44 -1.75 -17.15 -0.67
N LYS A 45 -1.54 -16.35 0.38
CA LYS A 45 -0.27 -15.68 0.69
C LYS A 45 0.34 -16.33 1.94
N PRO A 46 1.60 -16.80 1.92
CA PRO A 46 2.14 -17.62 3.02
C PRO A 46 2.52 -16.84 4.29
N VAL A 47 2.92 -15.57 4.13
CA VAL A 47 3.33 -14.66 5.21
C VAL A 47 2.85 -13.27 4.83
N THR A 48 2.47 -12.45 5.80
CA THR A 48 2.13 -11.05 5.54
C THR A 48 2.42 -10.18 6.74
N TYR A 49 2.52 -8.88 6.51
CA TYR A 49 2.50 -7.86 7.54
C TYR A 49 1.13 -7.17 7.52
N ILE A 50 0.52 -7.01 8.70
CA ILE A 50 -0.75 -6.32 8.90
C ILE A 50 -0.56 -5.09 9.77
N MET A 51 -1.09 -3.94 9.34
CA MET A 51 -1.22 -2.75 10.19
C MET A 51 -2.64 -2.65 10.75
N LEU A 52 -2.78 -2.75 12.07
CA LEU A 52 -4.03 -2.56 12.77
C LEU A 52 -4.08 -1.16 13.38
N LYS A 53 -5.07 -0.35 13.01
CA LYS A 53 -5.37 0.93 13.69
C LYS A 53 -6.14 0.65 14.97
N VAL A 54 -5.70 1.24 16.08
CA VAL A 54 -6.40 1.22 17.36
C VAL A 54 -6.81 2.65 17.65
N PHE A 55 -8.12 2.86 17.64
CA PHE A 55 -8.73 4.14 17.95
C PHE A 55 -8.92 4.27 19.46
N PRO A 56 -8.81 5.47 20.05
CA PRO A 56 -9.06 5.68 21.48
C PRO A 56 -10.44 5.20 21.95
N GLU A 57 -11.44 5.22 21.08
CA GLU A 57 -12.80 4.77 21.41
C GLU A 57 -12.97 3.24 21.40
N GLU A 58 -11.98 2.49 20.87
CA GLU A 58 -11.98 1.03 20.76
C GLU A 58 -10.64 0.45 21.27
N PRO A 59 -10.29 0.64 22.56
CA PRO A 59 -8.98 0.26 23.08
C PRO A 59 -8.72 -1.25 23.06
N ASP A 60 -9.79 -2.06 23.09
CA ASP A 60 -9.71 -3.53 23.11
C ASP A 60 -9.52 -4.16 21.72
N GLU A 61 -9.42 -3.35 20.67
CA GLU A 61 -9.33 -3.84 19.30
C GLU A 61 -8.10 -4.74 19.08
N ALA A 62 -6.95 -4.33 19.62
CA ALA A 62 -5.72 -5.12 19.55
C ALA A 62 -5.87 -6.46 20.27
N ILE A 63 -6.54 -6.48 21.42
CA ILE A 63 -6.77 -7.70 22.21
C ILE A 63 -7.68 -8.65 21.42
N THR A 64 -8.75 -8.12 20.84
CA THR A 64 -9.70 -8.89 20.01
C THR A 64 -8.99 -9.51 18.81
N PHE A 65 -8.18 -8.72 18.09
CA PHE A 65 -7.42 -9.21 16.95
C PHE A 65 -6.42 -10.30 17.33
N GLU A 66 -5.63 -10.08 18.39
CA GLU A 66 -4.65 -11.04 18.88
C GLU A 66 -5.30 -12.36 19.36
N ARG A 67 -6.47 -12.28 19.99
CA ARG A 67 -7.24 -13.46 20.38
C ARG A 67 -7.67 -14.27 19.16
N LEU A 68 -8.27 -13.61 18.16
CA LEU A 68 -8.70 -14.29 16.92
C LEU A 68 -7.53 -14.93 16.17
N LEU A 69 -6.36 -14.27 16.13
CA LEU A 69 -5.14 -14.86 15.55
C LEU A 69 -4.70 -16.13 16.29
N LYS A 70 -4.71 -16.12 17.64
CA LYS A 70 -4.36 -17.28 18.47
C LYS A 70 -5.35 -18.43 18.30
N GLU A 71 -6.65 -18.14 18.32
CA GLU A 71 -7.73 -19.13 18.11
C GLU A 71 -7.70 -19.75 16.70
N ALA A 72 -7.27 -18.99 15.70
CA ALA A 72 -7.04 -19.48 14.35
C ALA A 72 -5.70 -20.25 14.18
N GLY A 73 -4.89 -20.32 15.24
CA GLY A 73 -3.62 -21.06 15.28
C GLY A 73 -2.46 -20.37 14.57
N PHE A 74 -2.55 -19.05 14.32
CA PHE A 74 -1.50 -18.30 13.64
C PHE A 74 -0.43 -17.80 14.63
N ILE A 75 0.80 -17.76 14.14
CA ILE A 75 1.95 -17.26 14.88
C ILE A 75 2.20 -15.82 14.43
N PHE A 76 2.48 -14.91 15.35
CA PHE A 76 2.79 -13.53 15.00
C PHE A 76 3.90 -12.91 15.83
N ASN A 77 4.54 -11.88 15.27
CA ASN A 77 5.34 -10.90 16.01
C ASN A 77 4.59 -9.57 15.99
N LYS A 78 4.62 -8.84 17.11
CA LYS A 78 3.98 -7.54 17.26
C LYS A 78 5.04 -6.44 17.34
N SER A 79 4.83 -5.32 16.65
CA SER A 79 5.65 -4.12 16.78
C SER A 79 5.24 -3.28 17.99
N GLU A 80 6.10 -2.34 18.37
CA GLU A 80 5.68 -1.23 19.23
C GLU A 80 4.57 -0.42 18.54
N PRO A 81 3.57 0.07 19.30
CA PRO A 81 2.56 0.98 18.77
C PRO A 81 3.19 2.29 18.29
N LYS A 82 2.70 2.83 17.18
CA LYS A 82 3.10 4.15 16.67
C LYS A 82 1.87 4.98 16.35
N THR A 83 1.92 6.28 16.58
CA THR A 83 0.78 7.16 16.26
C THR A 83 0.52 7.16 14.75
N PHE A 84 -0.76 7.30 14.36
CA PHE A 84 -1.12 7.69 13.00
C PHE A 84 -1.93 8.98 13.00
N GLU A 85 -1.76 9.72 11.91
CA GLU A 85 -2.46 10.96 11.65
C GLU A 85 -3.41 10.76 10.46
N GLU A 86 -4.52 11.48 10.48
CA GLU A 86 -5.40 11.63 9.32
C GLU A 86 -5.69 13.11 9.09
N ILE A 87 -5.91 13.48 7.83
CA ILE A 87 -6.39 14.83 7.50
C ILE A 87 -7.78 15.00 8.11
N SER A 88 -7.94 16.02 8.94
CA SER A 88 -9.22 16.34 9.58
C SER A 88 -9.91 17.54 8.95
N VAL A 89 -9.13 18.46 8.35
CA VAL A 89 -9.64 19.68 7.74
C VAL A 89 -8.78 20.04 6.52
N VAL A 90 -9.45 20.47 5.46
CA VAL A 90 -8.84 21.20 4.34
C VAL A 90 -9.61 22.51 4.18
N LYS A 91 -8.99 23.65 4.54
CA LYS A 91 -9.65 24.97 4.53
C LYS A 91 -8.70 26.05 4.04
N GLY A 92 -9.09 26.73 2.95
CA GLY A 92 -8.22 27.73 2.33
C GLY A 92 -6.89 27.08 1.95
N LYS A 93 -5.78 27.63 2.48
CA LYS A 93 -4.40 27.14 2.27
C LYS A 93 -3.91 26.10 3.29
N GLU A 94 -4.75 25.70 4.23
CA GLU A 94 -4.37 24.84 5.36
C GLU A 94 -4.89 23.41 5.17
N VAL A 95 -3.98 22.45 5.33
CA VAL A 95 -4.29 21.01 5.45
C VAL A 95 -3.91 20.57 6.87
N ARG A 96 -4.90 20.34 7.72
CA ARG A 96 -4.67 19.96 9.12
C ARG A 96 -4.69 18.45 9.29
N TRP A 97 -3.67 17.94 9.97
CA TRP A 97 -3.51 16.54 10.34
C TRP A 97 -3.67 16.41 11.85
N ASP A 98 -4.55 15.50 12.27
CA ASP A 98 -4.75 15.18 13.69
C ASP A 98 -4.36 13.73 13.96
N ILE A 99 -3.74 13.49 15.12
CA ILE A 99 -3.53 12.14 15.64
C ILE A 99 -4.89 11.50 15.89
N LYS A 100 -5.14 10.33 15.28
CA LYS A 100 -6.40 9.59 15.41
C LYS A 100 -6.30 8.35 16.28
N GLY A 101 -5.08 7.96 16.66
CA GLY A 101 -4.82 6.78 17.48
C GLY A 101 -3.42 6.24 17.23
N VAL A 102 -3.26 4.94 17.46
CA VAL A 102 -2.01 4.22 17.19
C VAL A 102 -2.23 3.11 16.18
N TRP A 103 -1.24 2.82 15.35
CA TRP A 103 -1.19 1.58 14.59
C TRP A 103 -0.22 0.61 15.26
N ILE A 104 -0.56 -0.67 15.18
CA ILE A 104 0.26 -1.78 15.65
C ILE A 104 0.54 -2.69 14.46
N GLY A 105 1.81 -2.99 14.21
CA GLY A 105 2.27 -3.88 13.16
C GLY A 105 2.30 -5.33 13.61
N TYR A 106 1.83 -6.24 12.76
CA TYR A 106 1.82 -7.67 13.00
C TYR A 106 2.42 -8.43 11.82
N ASP A 107 3.58 -9.06 12.03
CA ASP A 107 4.11 -10.05 11.09
C ASP A 107 3.44 -11.40 11.35
N LEU A 108 2.70 -11.93 10.37
CA LEU A 108 1.89 -13.14 10.50
C LEU A 108 2.52 -14.33 9.78
N PHE A 109 2.54 -15.49 10.44
CA PHE A 109 3.13 -16.73 9.95
C PHE A 109 2.18 -17.92 10.16
N HIS A 110 2.14 -18.83 9.18
CA HIS A 110 1.46 -20.11 9.34
C HIS A 110 2.29 -21.11 10.13
N THR A 111 3.63 -21.03 10.06
CA THR A 111 4.51 -22.03 10.67
C THR A 111 5.71 -21.42 11.40
N LYS A 112 6.33 -22.20 12.28
CA LYS A 112 7.52 -21.79 13.03
C LYS A 112 8.72 -21.58 12.10
N GLU A 113 8.82 -22.37 11.03
CA GLU A 113 9.89 -22.29 10.02
C GLU A 113 9.83 -20.95 9.28
N GLN A 114 8.63 -20.50 8.90
CA GLN A 114 8.45 -19.18 8.27
C GLN A 114 8.89 -18.05 9.22
N ARG A 115 8.54 -18.12 10.50
CA ARG A 115 8.98 -17.14 11.51
C ARG A 115 10.50 -17.14 11.69
N GLN A 116 11.14 -18.32 11.64
CA GLN A 116 12.61 -18.42 11.70
C GLN A 116 13.27 -17.80 10.46
N LEU A 117 12.73 -18.07 9.26
CA LEU A 117 13.20 -17.44 8.02
C LEU A 117 13.04 -15.91 8.07
N PHE A 118 11.94 -15.41 8.63
CA PHE A 118 11.75 -13.98 8.84
C PHE A 118 12.81 -13.38 9.77
N ARG A 119 13.11 -14.02 10.91
CA ARG A 119 14.19 -13.57 11.81
C ARG A 119 15.55 -13.54 11.11
N LYS A 120 15.83 -14.52 10.23
CA LYS A 120 17.04 -14.53 9.41
C LYS A 120 17.05 -13.38 8.40
N TYR A 121 15.91 -13.08 7.79
CA TYR A 121 15.74 -11.93 6.89
C TYR A 121 16.08 -10.61 7.60
N ILE A 122 15.49 -10.37 8.79
CA ILE A 122 15.79 -9.19 9.60
C ILE A 122 17.28 -9.12 9.93
N SER A 123 17.88 -10.21 10.43
CA SER A 123 19.31 -10.24 10.75
C SER A 123 20.23 -9.97 9.55
N LEU A 124 19.84 -10.36 8.33
CA LEU A 124 20.59 -10.03 7.12
C LEU A 124 20.48 -8.55 6.77
N SER A 125 19.29 -7.96 6.94
CA SER A 125 19.07 -6.54 6.73
C SER A 125 19.91 -5.70 7.70
N ASP A 126 19.90 -6.04 8.99
CA ASP A 126 20.67 -5.34 10.04
C ASP A 126 22.19 -5.40 9.80
N LYS A 127 22.66 -6.46 9.12
CA LYS A 127 24.08 -6.64 8.75
C LYS A 127 24.44 -6.00 7.41
N GLY A 128 23.56 -5.19 6.82
CA GLY A 128 23.77 -4.56 5.51
C GLY A 128 23.79 -5.53 4.32
N LYS A 129 23.36 -6.79 4.51
CA LYS A 129 23.34 -7.81 3.45
C LYS A 129 22.05 -7.74 2.63
N HIS A 130 21.70 -6.55 2.16
CA HIS A 130 20.39 -6.22 1.57
C HIS A 130 19.98 -7.16 0.43
N VAL A 131 20.90 -7.54 -0.47
CA VAL A 131 20.61 -8.46 -1.59
C VAL A 131 20.13 -9.83 -1.13
N LEU A 132 20.79 -10.38 -0.09
CA LEU A 132 20.41 -11.67 0.46
C LEU A 132 19.09 -11.55 1.24
N ALA A 133 18.89 -10.43 1.93
CA ALA A 133 17.64 -10.10 2.62
C ALA A 133 16.47 -10.02 1.61
N ASP A 134 16.61 -9.27 0.51
CA ASP A 134 15.59 -9.11 -0.52
C ASP A 134 15.22 -10.44 -1.19
N ARG A 135 16.21 -11.28 -1.52
CA ARG A 135 15.96 -12.63 -2.05
C ARG A 135 15.22 -13.51 -1.04
N LEU A 136 15.55 -13.40 0.24
CA LEU A 136 14.88 -14.16 1.29
C LEU A 136 13.45 -13.66 1.52
N ALA A 137 13.23 -12.34 1.51
CA ALA A 137 11.90 -11.73 1.57
C ALA A 137 11.06 -12.18 0.36
N GLY A 138 11.62 -12.16 -0.84
CA GLY A 138 10.96 -12.67 -2.05
C GLY A 138 10.44 -14.10 -1.89
N LYS A 139 11.27 -15.00 -1.32
CA LYS A 139 10.84 -16.38 -1.01
C LYS A 139 9.78 -16.42 0.09
N LEU A 140 9.95 -15.64 1.15
CA LEU A 140 9.07 -15.65 2.33
C LEU A 140 7.65 -15.17 1.98
N TYR A 141 7.54 -14.14 1.14
CA TYR A 141 6.26 -13.54 0.73
C TYR A 141 5.69 -14.12 -0.57
N ASP A 142 6.34 -15.16 -1.12
CA ASP A 142 5.99 -15.81 -2.39
C ASP A 142 6.00 -14.86 -3.60
N TYR A 143 6.89 -13.86 -3.60
CA TYR A 143 7.03 -12.95 -4.73
C TYR A 143 7.75 -13.61 -5.91
N PRO A 144 7.33 -13.35 -7.16
CA PRO A 144 7.96 -13.95 -8.32
C PRO A 144 9.46 -13.61 -8.39
N LYS A 145 10.29 -14.63 -8.61
CA LYS A 145 11.77 -14.49 -8.61
C LYS A 145 12.25 -13.44 -9.63
N ASP A 146 11.63 -13.39 -10.80
CA ASP A 146 11.89 -12.39 -11.84
C ASP A 146 11.60 -10.96 -11.38
N CYS A 147 10.50 -10.75 -10.64
CA CYS A 147 10.16 -9.46 -10.03
C CYS A 147 11.18 -9.07 -8.96
N VAL A 148 11.58 -10.01 -8.10
CA VAL A 148 12.54 -9.78 -7.01
C VAL A 148 13.93 -9.42 -7.55
N GLU A 149 14.45 -10.14 -8.54
CA GLU A 149 15.76 -9.81 -9.12
C GLU A 149 15.73 -8.47 -9.87
N ASN A 150 14.60 -8.11 -10.50
CA ASN A 150 14.44 -6.78 -11.11
C ASN A 150 14.42 -5.66 -10.06
N PHE A 151 13.72 -5.87 -8.92
CA PHE A 151 13.73 -4.95 -7.80
C PHE A 151 15.14 -4.74 -7.24
N ILE A 152 15.86 -5.83 -6.96
CA ILE A 152 17.26 -5.78 -6.50
C ILE A 152 18.15 -5.01 -7.47
N ARG A 153 17.97 -5.24 -8.78
CA ARG A 153 18.72 -4.54 -9.83
C ARG A 153 18.48 -3.02 -9.78
N PHE A 154 17.23 -2.60 -9.64
CA PHE A 154 16.88 -1.17 -9.60
C PHE A 154 17.24 -0.50 -8.28
N ASN A 155 17.07 -1.15 -7.14
CA ASN A 155 17.49 -0.58 -5.85
C ASN A 155 19.00 -0.36 -5.75
N LYS A 156 19.80 -1.25 -6.33
CA LYS A 156 21.26 -1.09 -6.36
C LYS A 156 21.73 0.03 -7.28
N ASN A 157 20.95 0.34 -8.29
CA ASN A 157 21.31 1.35 -9.28
C ASN A 157 20.02 2.00 -9.82
N PRO A 158 19.47 2.98 -9.07
CA PRO A 158 18.25 3.67 -9.46
C PRO A 158 18.36 4.37 -10.82
N ASP A 159 19.56 4.80 -11.23
CA ASP A 159 19.79 5.43 -12.54
C ASP A 159 19.46 4.48 -13.72
N LEU A 160 19.44 3.16 -13.50
CA LEU A 160 18.96 2.20 -14.50
C LEU A 160 17.47 2.39 -14.83
N ILE A 161 16.69 2.96 -13.91
CA ILE A 161 15.28 3.30 -14.15
C ILE A 161 15.23 4.45 -15.16
N ALA A 162 15.97 5.53 -14.93
CA ALA A 162 16.03 6.70 -15.81
C ALA A 162 16.64 6.40 -17.20
N LYS A 163 17.48 5.36 -17.30
CA LYS A 163 17.97 4.85 -18.61
C LYS A 163 16.91 4.07 -19.40
N LYS A 164 15.92 3.50 -18.71
CA LYS A 164 14.91 2.61 -19.31
C LYS A 164 13.59 3.33 -19.59
N PHE A 165 13.26 4.35 -18.80
CA PHE A 165 11.99 5.05 -18.85
C PHE A 165 12.22 6.55 -18.82
N SER A 166 11.35 7.31 -19.48
CA SER A 166 11.11 8.68 -19.06
C SER A 166 10.39 8.72 -17.70
N TYR A 167 10.35 9.90 -17.05
CA TYR A 167 9.59 10.08 -15.80
C TYR A 167 8.13 9.64 -16.00
N TYR A 168 7.47 10.15 -17.05
CA TYR A 168 6.07 9.85 -17.32
C TYR A 168 5.86 8.36 -17.60
N GLU A 169 6.73 7.72 -18.38
CA GLU A 169 6.63 6.30 -18.69
C GLU A 169 6.75 5.41 -17.45
N TYR A 170 7.64 5.76 -16.52
CA TYR A 170 7.82 5.01 -15.28
C TYR A 170 6.59 5.08 -14.38
N TYR A 171 6.09 6.29 -14.08
CA TYR A 171 4.88 6.41 -13.25
C TYR A 171 3.66 5.85 -13.97
N LYS A 172 3.55 6.01 -15.30
CA LYS A 172 2.50 5.35 -16.07
C LYS A 172 2.55 3.83 -15.90
N PHE A 173 3.75 3.25 -15.94
CA PHE A 173 3.95 1.83 -15.71
C PHE A 173 3.51 1.40 -14.30
N VAL A 174 3.87 2.14 -13.25
CA VAL A 174 3.43 1.88 -11.87
C VAL A 174 1.90 1.90 -11.78
N HIS A 175 1.26 2.98 -12.25
CA HIS A 175 -0.20 3.12 -12.27
C HIS A 175 -0.91 2.05 -13.11
N ASP A 176 -0.34 1.64 -14.24
CA ASP A 176 -0.88 0.56 -15.07
C ASP A 176 -0.77 -0.79 -14.32
N CYS A 177 0.28 -1.01 -13.53
CA CYS A 177 0.46 -2.21 -12.73
C CYS A 177 -0.57 -2.33 -11.62
N ASP A 178 -0.81 -1.27 -10.84
CA ASP A 178 -1.83 -1.27 -9.78
C ASP A 178 -3.22 -1.59 -10.33
N ARG A 179 -3.55 -1.02 -11.49
CA ARG A 179 -4.83 -1.28 -12.18
C ARG A 179 -4.94 -2.69 -12.71
N LYS A 180 -3.85 -3.25 -13.22
CA LYS A 180 -3.84 -4.58 -13.84
C LYS A 180 -3.77 -5.71 -12.80
N PHE A 181 -3.13 -5.46 -11.66
CA PHE A 181 -2.88 -6.45 -10.62
C PHE A 181 -3.35 -5.99 -9.23
N PRO A 182 -4.64 -5.62 -9.07
CA PRO A 182 -5.14 -4.97 -7.86
C PRO A 182 -5.17 -5.88 -6.62
N PHE A 183 -4.94 -7.18 -6.78
CA PHE A 183 -4.89 -8.12 -5.65
C PHE A 183 -3.47 -8.38 -5.15
N THR A 184 -2.43 -7.91 -5.86
CA THR A 184 -1.03 -8.15 -5.52
C THR A 184 -0.43 -6.98 -4.74
N GLN A 185 0.53 -7.25 -3.87
CA GLN A 185 1.20 -6.24 -3.02
C GLN A 185 2.69 -6.07 -3.35
N HIS A 186 3.09 -6.41 -4.59
CA HIS A 186 4.45 -6.18 -5.10
C HIS A 186 4.37 -5.51 -6.46
N GLN A 187 5.38 -4.69 -6.80
CA GLN A 187 5.50 -4.12 -8.13
C GLN A 187 6.03 -5.20 -9.10
N PRO A 188 5.27 -5.61 -10.13
CA PRO A 188 5.77 -6.55 -11.12
C PRO A 188 6.84 -5.90 -12.00
N HIS A 189 7.74 -6.70 -12.56
CA HIS A 189 8.77 -6.19 -13.49
C HIS A 189 8.22 -5.81 -14.88
N SER A 190 6.98 -6.20 -15.20
CA SER A 190 6.30 -5.94 -16.47
C SER A 190 4.78 -6.16 -16.37
N LEU A 191 4.00 -5.44 -17.17
CA LEU A 191 2.56 -5.68 -17.36
C LEU A 191 2.25 -7.06 -17.98
N LYS A 192 3.24 -7.76 -18.53
CA LYS A 192 3.10 -9.10 -19.12
C LYS A 192 3.70 -10.21 -18.26
N CYS A 193 4.12 -9.92 -17.02
CA CYS A 193 4.70 -10.91 -16.12
C CYS A 193 3.71 -12.06 -15.85
N ARG A 194 4.00 -13.25 -16.40
CA ARG A 194 3.12 -14.43 -16.30
C ARG A 194 2.93 -14.87 -14.85
N SER A 195 3.99 -14.82 -14.05
CA SER A 195 3.98 -15.16 -12.63
C SER A 195 3.05 -14.25 -11.83
N THR A 196 3.09 -12.94 -12.09
CA THR A 196 2.20 -11.98 -11.42
C THR A 196 0.75 -12.13 -11.90
N ILE A 197 0.52 -12.38 -13.20
CA ILE A 197 -0.83 -12.68 -13.71
C ILE A 197 -1.44 -13.89 -12.99
N ALA A 198 -0.67 -14.98 -12.86
CA ALA A 198 -1.10 -16.19 -12.17
C ALA A 198 -1.37 -15.93 -10.69
N MET A 199 -0.47 -15.21 -10.01
CA MET A 199 -0.65 -14.81 -8.60
C MET A 199 -1.92 -13.97 -8.40
N ASN A 200 -2.12 -12.92 -9.22
CA ASN A 200 -3.28 -12.05 -9.13
C ASN A 200 -4.59 -12.83 -9.33
N LYS A 201 -4.61 -13.78 -10.28
CA LYS A 201 -5.75 -14.69 -10.47
C LYS A 201 -5.99 -15.56 -9.23
N ARG A 202 -4.95 -16.19 -8.68
CA ARG A 202 -5.03 -17.01 -7.46
C ARG A 202 -5.60 -16.22 -6.28
N TYR A 203 -5.11 -14.99 -6.08
CA TYR A 203 -5.55 -14.11 -5.00
C TYR A 203 -7.00 -13.67 -5.19
N ARG A 204 -7.38 -13.28 -6.42
CA ARG A 204 -8.76 -12.93 -6.76
C ARG A 204 -9.72 -14.08 -6.44
N GLU A 205 -9.41 -15.31 -6.86
CA GLU A 205 -10.28 -16.46 -6.62
C GLU A 205 -10.38 -16.82 -5.13
N ALA A 206 -9.28 -16.68 -4.36
CA ALA A 206 -9.32 -16.87 -2.91
C ALA A 206 -10.27 -15.87 -2.23
N VAL A 207 -10.13 -14.57 -2.54
CA VAL A 207 -10.99 -13.52 -1.96
C VAL A 207 -12.45 -13.72 -2.37
N LYS A 208 -12.70 -13.99 -3.66
CA LYS A 208 -14.05 -14.23 -4.18
C LYS A 208 -14.76 -15.41 -3.49
N ARG A 209 -14.01 -16.46 -3.15
CA ARG A 209 -14.54 -17.66 -2.51
C ARG A 209 -14.79 -17.49 -1.02
N PHE A 210 -13.82 -16.93 -0.30
CA PHE A 210 -13.82 -16.94 1.18
C PHE A 210 -14.33 -15.63 1.80
N ALA A 211 -14.35 -14.54 1.04
CA ALA A 211 -14.86 -13.24 1.47
C ALA A 211 -15.67 -12.58 0.33
N PRO A 212 -16.77 -13.20 -0.13
CA PRO A 212 -17.52 -12.77 -1.31
C PRO A 212 -18.08 -11.34 -1.17
N ASP A 213 -18.45 -10.92 0.03
CA ASP A 213 -19.01 -9.60 0.29
C ASP A 213 -17.93 -8.53 0.19
N PHE A 214 -16.75 -8.78 0.79
CA PHE A 214 -15.56 -7.95 0.59
C PHE A 214 -15.17 -7.90 -0.88
N TYR A 215 -15.15 -9.02 -1.60
CA TYR A 215 -14.85 -9.05 -3.04
C TYR A 215 -15.79 -8.14 -3.84
N ARG A 216 -17.11 -8.23 -3.61
CA ARG A 216 -18.10 -7.37 -4.29
C ARG A 216 -17.87 -5.90 -4.00
N ASN A 217 -17.58 -5.54 -2.74
CA ASN A 217 -17.31 -4.15 -2.35
C ASN A 217 -15.97 -3.64 -2.90
N PHE A 218 -14.90 -4.43 -2.79
CA PHE A 218 -13.55 -4.11 -3.26
C PHE A 218 -13.49 -3.91 -4.78
N THR A 219 -14.25 -4.71 -5.54
CA THR A 219 -14.30 -4.60 -7.01
C THR A 219 -15.30 -3.55 -7.51
N ARG A 220 -16.15 -3.00 -6.64
CA ARG A 220 -17.19 -2.04 -7.00
C ARG A 220 -16.56 -0.72 -7.44
N LYS A 221 -17.00 -0.22 -8.59
CA LYS A 221 -16.69 1.13 -9.05
C LYS A 221 -17.58 2.14 -8.35
N ARG A 222 -16.97 3.20 -7.83
CA ARG A 222 -17.67 4.28 -7.12
C ARG A 222 -17.15 5.60 -7.68
N THR A 223 -18.04 6.45 -8.17
CA THR A 223 -17.66 7.70 -8.85
C THR A 223 -18.21 8.90 -8.11
N TYR A 224 -17.36 9.88 -7.86
CA TYR A 224 -17.64 11.10 -7.12
C TYR A 224 -17.26 12.32 -7.95
N LYS A 225 -18.00 13.42 -7.75
CA LYS A 225 -17.56 14.75 -8.18
C LYS A 225 -17.02 15.47 -6.96
N ALA A 226 -15.76 15.88 -7.01
CA ALA A 226 -15.12 16.59 -5.92
C ALA A 226 -14.13 17.62 -6.48
N ASP A 227 -13.94 18.72 -5.75
CA ASP A 227 -12.81 19.59 -6.01
C ASP A 227 -11.58 19.03 -5.28
N ILE A 228 -10.43 19.02 -5.97
CA ILE A 228 -9.17 18.50 -5.46
C ILE A 228 -8.07 19.55 -5.64
N VAL A 229 -7.08 19.55 -4.76
CA VAL A 229 -5.93 20.47 -4.80
C VAL A 229 -4.64 19.70 -5.05
N ALA A 230 -3.79 20.20 -5.95
CA ALA A 230 -2.46 19.66 -6.18
C ALA A 230 -1.55 19.96 -4.97
N ASP A 231 -0.88 18.94 -4.43
CA ASP A 231 0.02 19.11 -3.28
C ASP A 231 1.48 18.81 -3.64
N VAL A 232 1.90 17.55 -3.56
CA VAL A 232 3.30 17.13 -3.71
C VAL A 232 3.47 16.26 -4.95
N ILE A 233 4.61 16.41 -5.63
CA ILE A 233 5.01 15.55 -6.74
C ILE A 233 5.74 14.34 -6.17
N ASN A 234 5.32 13.14 -6.56
CA ASN A 234 6.08 11.92 -6.31
C ASN A 234 7.38 11.95 -7.13
N ASP A 235 8.48 11.58 -6.49
CA ASP A 235 9.76 11.50 -7.18
C ASP A 235 10.58 10.31 -6.69
N VAL A 236 11.40 9.76 -7.58
CA VAL A 236 12.42 8.77 -7.22
C VAL A 236 13.70 9.55 -6.98
N MET A 237 14.10 9.58 -5.70
CA MET A 237 15.28 10.30 -5.24
C MET A 237 16.38 9.31 -4.88
N HIS A 238 17.63 9.71 -5.06
CA HIS A 238 18.80 8.97 -4.63
C HIS A 238 19.77 9.92 -3.91
N GLU A 239 20.39 9.45 -2.83
CA GLU A 239 21.43 10.20 -2.11
C GLU A 239 22.67 10.31 -3.00
N ASP A 240 23.04 11.53 -3.38
CA ASP A 240 24.29 11.76 -4.08
C ASP A 240 25.47 11.35 -3.19
N SER A 241 26.33 10.46 -3.69
CA SER A 241 27.45 9.91 -2.92
C SER A 241 28.48 10.97 -2.51
N LEU A 242 28.57 12.08 -3.25
CA LEU A 242 29.51 13.17 -3.00
C LEU A 242 28.89 14.24 -2.09
N THR A 243 27.64 14.66 -2.35
CA THR A 243 27.03 15.78 -1.61
C THR A 243 26.19 15.34 -0.41
N LYS A 244 25.82 14.06 -0.32
CA LYS A 244 24.84 13.53 0.64
C LYS A 244 23.44 14.12 0.53
N GLU A 245 23.17 14.85 -0.55
CA GLU A 245 21.86 15.40 -0.81
C GLU A 245 21.01 14.43 -1.63
N ASN A 246 19.71 14.40 -1.35
CA ASN A 246 18.77 13.67 -2.20
C ASN A 246 18.55 14.43 -3.50
N ARG A 247 18.92 13.80 -4.62
CA ARG A 247 18.64 14.33 -5.96
C ARG A 247 17.66 13.44 -6.70
N SER A 248 16.89 14.04 -7.59
CA SER A 248 16.03 13.31 -8.52
C SER A 248 16.90 12.46 -9.45
N ILE A 249 16.48 11.22 -9.72
CA ILE A 249 17.17 10.36 -10.71
C ILE A 249 16.85 10.78 -12.16
N TRP A 250 15.85 11.63 -12.35
CA TRP A 250 15.36 12.01 -13.67
C TRP A 250 16.10 13.27 -14.16
N PRO A 251 16.82 13.20 -15.29
CA PRO A 251 17.50 14.37 -15.84
C PRO A 251 16.49 15.43 -16.34
N VAL A 252 15.35 14.97 -16.85
CA VAL A 252 14.24 15.82 -17.32
C VAL A 252 12.92 15.13 -16.94
N LYS A 253 11.97 15.90 -16.41
CA LYS A 253 10.61 15.43 -16.10
C LYS A 253 9.66 15.80 -17.24
N ASP A 254 9.26 14.82 -18.03
CA ASP A 254 8.29 14.94 -19.15
C ASP A 254 6.82 14.78 -18.71
N GLY A 255 6.58 14.87 -17.40
CA GLY A 255 5.29 14.79 -16.74
C GLY A 255 5.46 14.93 -15.23
N GLN A 256 4.37 14.80 -14.48
CA GLN A 256 4.36 14.84 -13.02
C GLN A 256 3.35 13.84 -12.47
N ASP A 257 3.77 13.00 -11.54
CA ASP A 257 2.87 12.18 -10.73
C ASP A 257 2.55 12.96 -9.46
N ILE A 258 1.36 13.53 -9.39
CA ILE A 258 0.98 14.51 -8.37
C ILE A 258 0.06 13.85 -7.37
N ILE A 259 0.33 14.04 -6.08
CA ILE A 259 -0.62 13.76 -5.02
C ILE A 259 -1.64 14.91 -4.96
N PHE A 260 -2.89 14.57 -5.23
CA PHE A 260 -4.02 15.45 -5.04
C PHE A 260 -4.72 15.18 -3.71
N ILE A 261 -5.21 16.23 -3.07
CA ILE A 261 -6.01 16.14 -1.84
C ILE A 261 -7.45 16.53 -2.16
N THR A 262 -8.43 15.73 -1.76
CA THR A 262 -9.85 16.14 -1.84
C THR A 262 -10.12 17.33 -0.92
N LEU A 263 -10.77 18.39 -1.41
CA LEU A 263 -11.10 19.56 -0.58
C LEU A 263 -12.26 19.31 0.40
N LYS A 264 -13.07 18.28 0.14
CA LYS A 264 -14.15 17.81 1.01
C LYS A 264 -14.04 16.31 1.21
N PRO A 265 -14.52 15.76 2.34
CA PRO A 265 -14.54 14.32 2.53
C PRO A 265 -15.33 13.60 1.44
N VAL A 266 -14.78 12.50 0.94
CA VAL A 266 -15.44 11.51 0.09
C VAL A 266 -15.49 10.21 0.89
N GLU A 267 -16.68 9.62 1.08
CA GLU A 267 -16.86 8.47 1.99
C GLU A 267 -16.32 8.74 3.40
N SER A 268 -16.63 9.94 3.93
CA SER A 268 -16.23 10.40 5.27
C SER A 268 -14.72 10.56 5.50
N LYS A 269 -13.88 10.45 4.46
CA LYS A 269 -12.43 10.65 4.54
C LYS A 269 -11.95 11.69 3.55
N PHE A 270 -10.90 12.42 3.92
CA PHE A 270 -10.09 13.15 2.96
C PHE A 270 -9.12 12.18 2.29
N TRP A 271 -9.05 12.21 0.96
CA TRP A 271 -8.20 11.30 0.20
C TRP A 271 -6.97 12.01 -0.35
N LEU A 272 -5.83 11.34 -0.22
CA LEU A 272 -4.63 11.60 -1.01
C LEU A 272 -4.64 10.66 -2.21
N ILE A 273 -4.57 11.21 -3.42
CA ILE A 273 -4.71 10.43 -4.65
C ILE A 273 -3.56 10.80 -5.59
N SER A 274 -2.70 9.81 -5.88
CA SER A 274 -1.68 9.95 -6.91
C SER A 274 -2.35 10.00 -8.30
N HIS A 275 -1.93 10.94 -9.13
CA HIS A 275 -2.40 11.10 -10.50
C HIS A 275 -1.31 11.64 -11.41
N LEU A 276 -1.08 10.92 -12.50
CA LEU A 276 -0.09 11.26 -13.51
C LEU A 276 -0.64 12.26 -14.54
N VAL A 277 0.03 13.41 -14.66
CA VAL A 277 -0.24 14.44 -15.66
C VAL A 277 0.96 14.66 -16.58
N LYS A 278 0.70 15.05 -17.84
CA LYS A 278 1.76 15.40 -18.81
C LYS A 278 2.23 16.84 -18.71
N LYS A 279 1.39 17.72 -18.16
CA LYS A 279 1.68 19.15 -18.02
C LYS A 279 2.09 19.43 -16.60
N CYS A 280 3.01 20.37 -16.41
CA CYS A 280 3.33 20.87 -15.10
C CYS A 280 2.09 21.52 -14.47
N VAL A 281 1.83 21.20 -13.22
CA VAL A 281 0.76 21.77 -12.42
C VAL A 281 1.39 22.30 -11.13
N ASP A 282 1.15 23.57 -10.84
CA ASP A 282 1.66 24.19 -9.64
C ASP A 282 0.94 23.66 -8.40
N ARG A 283 1.69 23.50 -7.31
CA ARG A 283 1.14 23.21 -5.99
C ARG A 283 0.10 24.26 -5.61
N GLY A 284 -1.00 23.82 -4.99
CA GLY A 284 -2.13 24.66 -4.64
C GLY A 284 -3.16 24.85 -5.76
N THR A 285 -2.91 24.37 -6.98
CA THR A 285 -3.90 24.47 -8.06
C THR A 285 -5.12 23.59 -7.76
N VAL A 286 -6.32 24.17 -7.86
CA VAL A 286 -7.59 23.49 -7.60
C VAL A 286 -8.27 23.09 -8.90
N PHE A 287 -8.66 21.82 -8.96
CA PHE A 287 -9.38 21.24 -10.09
C PHE A 287 -10.74 20.72 -9.65
N PRO A 288 -11.81 20.98 -10.41
CA PRO A 288 -12.97 20.10 -10.39
C PRO A 288 -12.55 18.76 -10.96
N ALA A 289 -12.90 17.67 -10.30
CA ALA A 289 -12.52 16.34 -10.72
C ALA A 289 -13.70 15.36 -10.64
N ARG A 290 -13.71 14.42 -11.60
CA ARG A 290 -14.48 13.19 -11.48
C ARG A 290 -13.54 12.09 -11.01
N ILE A 291 -13.75 11.60 -9.80
CA ILE A 291 -12.91 10.59 -9.15
C ILE A 291 -13.66 9.26 -9.19
N THR A 292 -13.10 8.26 -9.87
CA THR A 292 -13.64 6.90 -9.89
C THR A 292 -12.73 5.98 -9.11
N MET A 293 -13.16 5.58 -7.92
CA MET A 293 -12.45 4.67 -7.03
C MET A 293 -12.81 3.22 -7.35
N GLN A 294 -11.80 2.35 -7.38
CA GLN A 294 -11.96 0.90 -7.53
C GLN A 294 -10.75 0.20 -6.92
N TYR A 295 -10.95 -0.91 -6.22
CA TYR A 295 -9.89 -1.59 -5.48
C TYR A 295 -9.22 -0.64 -4.48
N ASP A 296 -7.90 -0.50 -4.56
CA ASP A 296 -7.08 0.42 -3.76
C ASP A 296 -6.50 1.58 -4.61
N PHE A 297 -7.08 1.86 -5.79
CA PHE A 297 -6.68 2.97 -6.65
C PHE A 297 -7.88 3.84 -7.05
N ALA A 298 -7.58 5.01 -7.61
CA ALA A 298 -8.58 5.88 -8.22
C ALA A 298 -8.15 6.34 -9.62
N VAL A 299 -9.11 6.47 -10.52
CA VAL A 299 -8.96 7.15 -11.81
C VAL A 299 -9.55 8.53 -11.68
N ILE A 300 -8.77 9.55 -11.99
CA ILE A 300 -9.19 10.95 -11.93
C ILE A 300 -9.34 11.49 -13.36
N GLU A 301 -10.44 12.17 -13.61
CA GLU A 301 -10.61 13.03 -14.77
C GLU A 301 -10.66 14.48 -14.29
N LEU A 302 -9.60 15.23 -14.60
CA LEU A 302 -9.47 16.65 -14.25
C LEU A 302 -10.28 17.52 -15.22
N GLY A 303 -11.06 18.44 -14.67
CA GLY A 303 -11.62 19.55 -15.43
C GLY A 303 -10.61 20.69 -15.60
N LYS A 304 -11.08 21.87 -16.06
CA LYS A 304 -10.24 23.07 -16.14
C LYS A 304 -9.88 23.57 -14.74
N PRO A 305 -8.64 24.05 -14.51
CA PRO A 305 -8.28 24.71 -13.25
C PRO A 305 -9.30 25.80 -12.90
N LYS A 306 -9.77 25.81 -11.65
CA LYS A 306 -10.75 26.79 -11.15
C LYS A 306 -10.09 27.95 -10.41
N SER A 307 -9.07 27.65 -9.62
CA SER A 307 -8.38 28.62 -8.78
C SER A 307 -7.00 28.08 -8.39
N GLN A 308 -6.19 28.95 -7.81
CA GLN A 308 -4.93 28.60 -7.15
C GLN A 308 -5.04 29.03 -5.70
N VAL A 309 -4.90 28.07 -4.80
CA VAL A 309 -4.65 28.37 -3.41
C VAL A 309 -3.18 28.78 -3.32
N GLY A 310 -2.88 29.91 -2.67
CA GLY A 310 -1.49 30.28 -2.34
C GLY A 310 -0.81 29.21 -1.49
N GLU A 311 0.43 29.44 -1.02
CA GLU A 311 1.27 28.45 -0.32
C GLU A 311 0.50 27.45 0.56
N LEU A 312 0.22 26.27 0.00
CA LEU A 312 -0.47 25.19 0.68
C LEU A 312 0.46 24.68 1.79
N PHE A 313 0.01 24.74 3.05
CA PHE A 313 0.82 24.32 4.19
C PHE A 313 0.11 23.22 4.97
N HIS A 314 0.92 22.31 5.53
CA HIS A 314 0.45 21.18 6.30
C HIS A 314 0.68 21.48 7.77
N GLU A 315 -0.40 21.63 8.54
CA GLU A 315 -0.34 21.72 9.99
C GLU A 315 -0.37 20.31 10.57
N ARG A 316 0.68 19.92 11.29
CA ARG A 316 0.75 18.64 12.00
C ARG A 316 0.94 18.89 13.49
N LYS A 317 0.10 18.26 14.31
CA LYS A 317 0.27 18.26 15.76
C LYS A 317 1.06 17.03 16.16
N PHE A 318 2.34 17.21 16.42
CA PHE A 318 3.11 16.18 17.11
C PHE A 318 2.67 16.14 18.58
N PRO A 319 2.52 14.95 19.20
CA PRO A 319 2.38 14.92 20.64
C PRO A 319 3.64 15.56 21.21
N LEU A 320 3.49 16.56 22.09
CA LEU A 320 4.61 17.05 22.91
C LEU A 320 5.25 15.80 23.50
N GLN A 321 6.53 15.57 23.17
CA GLN A 321 7.28 14.51 23.85
C GLN A 321 7.14 14.82 25.33
N ALA A 322 6.48 13.93 26.07
CA ALA A 322 6.57 13.96 27.52
C ALA A 322 8.06 13.91 27.81
N GLU A 323 8.59 15.00 28.38
CA GLU A 323 9.95 15.04 28.91
C GLU A 323 10.14 13.78 29.75
N LYS A 324 11.09 12.95 29.34
CA LYS A 324 11.42 11.70 30.04
C LYS A 324 12.13 11.99 31.34
#